data_AF-A0A528V1T8-F1
#
_entry.id   AF-A0A528V1T8-F1
#
_cell.length_a   1.000
_cell.length_b   1.000
_cell.length_c   1.000
_cell.angle_alpha   90.00
_cell.angle_beta   90.00
_cell.angle_gamma   90.00
#
_symmetry.space_group_name_H-M   'P 1'
#
loop_
_entity.id
_entity.type
_entity.pdbx_description
1 polymer ?
#
loop_
_entity_poly.entity_id
_entity_poly.type
_entity_poly.pdbx_seq_one_letter_code
_entity_poly.pdbx_strand_id
1 'polypeptide(L)'
;DLVTEADVSAERLITVRLRERYPQAMIVGEEACSDDPALLQGLGEADLAFVIDPVDGTFNFASGVPLFGVMLGVVVKGETVAGIIHD
;
A
#
# COMPACT_ATOMS: atom_id res chain seq x y z
N ASP A 1 5.99 -2.70 -14.22
CA ASP A 1 7.20 -2.12 -13.60
C ASP A 1 8.10 -3.20 -13.01
N LEU A 2 9.28 -2.83 -12.50
CA LEU A 2 10.13 -3.73 -11.73
C LEU A 2 9.47 -3.96 -10.37
N VAL A 3 9.29 -5.23 -10.00
CA VAL A 3 8.76 -5.66 -8.70
C VAL A 3 9.72 -6.68 -8.13
N THR A 4 9.97 -6.64 -6.82
CA THR A 4 10.80 -7.63 -6.12
C THR A 4 10.00 -8.44 -5.12
N GLU A 5 10.61 -9.51 -4.58
CA GLU A 5 9.99 -10.27 -3.48
C GLU A 5 9.78 -9.42 -2.22
N ALA A 6 10.54 -8.32 -2.07
CA ALA A 6 10.39 -7.41 -0.94
C ALA A 6 9.06 -6.65 -1.02
N ASP A 7 8.69 -6.12 -2.19
CA ASP A 7 7.44 -5.41 -2.42
C ASP A 7 6.24 -6.31 -2.06
N VAL A 8 6.17 -7.50 -2.67
CA VAL A 8 5.09 -8.47 -2.44
C VAL A 8 5.03 -8.93 -0.98
N SER A 9 6.18 -9.13 -0.33
CA SER A 9 6.22 -9.62 1.06
C SER A 9 5.87 -8.54 2.07
N ALA A 10 6.31 -7.30 1.83
CA ALA A 10 5.97 -6.15 2.65
C ALA A 10 4.47 -5.84 2.56
N GLU A 11 3.91 -5.77 1.35
CA GLU A 11 2.47 -5.55 1.14
C GLU A 11 1.62 -6.61 1.84
N ARG A 12 1.99 -7.89 1.68
CA ARG A 12 1.30 -9.01 2.34
C ARG A 12 1.33 -8.86 3.86
N LEU A 13 2.49 -8.54 4.44
CA LEU A 13 2.62 -8.36 5.89
C LEU A 13 1.79 -7.19 6.39
N ILE A 14 1.89 -6.02 5.75
CA ILE A 14 1.14 -4.81 6.12
C ILE A 14 -0.36 -5.07 6.02
N THR A 15 -0.81 -5.69 4.93
CA THR A 15 -2.21 -6.07 4.73
C THR A 15 -2.74 -6.98 5.83
N VAL A 16 -1.98 -8.02 6.22
CA VAL A 16 -2.38 -8.91 7.31
C VAL A 16 -2.56 -8.13 8.62
N ARG A 17 -1.60 -7.28 8.97
CA ARG A 17 -1.66 -6.47 10.20
C ARG A 17 -2.83 -5.48 10.21
N LEU A 18 -3.09 -4.84 9.07
CA LEU A 18 -4.23 -3.93 8.93
C LEU A 18 -5.56 -4.66 9.04
N ARG A 19 -5.71 -5.84 8.41
CA ARG A 19 -6.92 -6.66 8.55
C ARG A 19 -7.17 -7.13 9.98
N GLU A 20 -6.11 -7.50 10.70
CA GLU A 20 -6.20 -7.87 12.12
C GLU A 20 -6.73 -6.70 12.97
N ARG A 21 -6.29 -5.47 12.69
CA ARG A 21 -6.61 -4.29 13.50
C ARG A 21 -7.88 -3.56 13.07
N TYR A 22 -8.20 -3.60 11.78
CA TYR A 22 -9.28 -2.87 11.10
C TYR A 22 -10.02 -3.80 10.13
N PRO A 23 -10.78 -4.79 10.62
CA PRO A 23 -11.36 -5.85 9.79
C PRO A 23 -12.39 -5.38 8.76
N GLN A 24 -12.92 -4.16 8.91
CA GLN A 24 -13.88 -3.56 7.97
C GLN A 24 -13.24 -2.54 7.01
N ALA A 25 -11.97 -2.20 7.20
CA ALA A 25 -11.30 -1.25 6.32
C ALA A 25 -11.03 -1.89 4.96
N MET A 26 -11.21 -1.09 3.91
CA MET A 26 -10.69 -1.43 2.60
C MET A 26 -9.17 -1.32 2.62
N ILE A 27 -8.47 -2.24 1.95
CA ILE A 27 -7.01 -2.20 1.84
C ILE A 27 -6.68 -2.33 0.38
N VAL A 28 -5.90 -1.38 -0.11
CA VAL A 28 -5.48 -1.21 -1.49
C VAL A 28 -3.96 -1.24 -1.46
N GLY A 29 -3.36 -2.25 -2.08
CA GLY A 29 -1.90 -2.34 -2.22
C GLY A 29 -1.50 -2.10 -3.67
N GLU A 30 -0.38 -1.43 -3.89
CA GLU A 30 0.18 -1.17 -5.22
C GLU A 30 0.30 -2.45 -6.04
N GLU A 31 0.89 -3.50 -5.48
CA GLU A 31 1.19 -4.73 -6.21
C GLU A 31 -0.10 -5.48 -6.57
N ALA A 32 -1.01 -5.61 -5.61
CA ALA A 32 -2.32 -6.17 -5.87
C ALA A 32 -3.11 -5.37 -6.91
N CYS A 33 -3.04 -4.04 -6.90
CA CYS A 33 -3.72 -3.18 -7.87
C CYS A 33 -3.08 -3.18 -9.25
N SER A 34 -1.77 -3.42 -9.34
CA SER A 34 -1.08 -3.62 -10.61
C SER A 34 -1.60 -4.87 -11.34
N ASP A 35 -1.88 -5.94 -10.58
CA ASP A 35 -2.48 -7.18 -11.09
C ASP A 35 -3.98 -7.05 -11.37
N ASP A 36 -4.73 -6.39 -10.48
CA ASP A 36 -6.18 -6.15 -10.61
C ASP A 36 -6.56 -4.70 -10.28
N PRO A 37 -6.62 -3.81 -11.29
CA PRO A 37 -7.02 -2.42 -11.10
C PRO A 37 -8.45 -2.24 -10.57
N ALA A 38 -9.31 -3.26 -10.65
CA ALA A 38 -10.67 -3.19 -10.09
C ALA A 38 -10.65 -3.09 -8.56
N LEU A 39 -9.55 -3.46 -7.90
CA LEU A 39 -9.38 -3.31 -6.45
C LEU A 39 -9.40 -1.84 -5.98
N LEU A 40 -9.24 -0.87 -6.89
CA LEU A 40 -9.43 0.55 -6.58
C LEU A 40 -10.90 0.98 -6.51
N GLN A 41 -11.82 0.19 -7.07
CA GLN A 41 -13.25 0.51 -7.06
C GLN A 41 -13.78 0.47 -5.62
N GLY A 42 -14.47 1.51 -5.20
CA GLY A 42 -14.97 1.63 -3.82
C GLY A 42 -14.08 2.47 -2.91
N LEU A 43 -12.86 2.84 -3.32
CA LEU A 43 -11.95 3.64 -2.47
C LEU A 43 -12.55 5.01 -2.10
N GLY A 44 -13.29 5.63 -3.03
CA GLY A 44 -13.96 6.91 -2.81
C GLY A 44 -15.14 6.82 -1.83
N GLU A 45 -15.77 5.65 -1.73
CA GLU A 45 -16.94 5.42 -0.87
C GLU A 45 -16.61 4.71 0.45
N ALA A 46 -15.39 4.18 0.60
CA ALA A 46 -14.98 3.42 1.76
C ALA A 46 -15.04 4.27 3.05
N ASP A 47 -15.70 3.75 4.09
CA ASP A 47 -15.74 4.40 5.41
C ASP A 47 -14.33 4.57 6.00
N LEU A 48 -13.43 3.62 5.73
CA LEU A 48 -12.01 3.67 6.02
C LEU A 48 -11.27 2.82 4.98
N ALA A 49 -10.20 3.36 4.42
CA ALA A 49 -9.31 2.64 3.54
C ALA A 49 -7.84 2.94 3.84
N PHE A 50 -6.98 1.96 3.55
CA PHE A 50 -5.54 2.10 3.57
C PHE A 50 -5.00 1.86 2.16
N VAL A 51 -4.15 2.77 1.67
CA VAL A 51 -3.45 2.64 0.40
C VAL A 51 -1.97 2.41 0.69
N ILE A 52 -1.41 1.30 0.22
CA ILE A 52 -0.05 0.84 0.54
C ILE A 52 0.80 0.95 -0.72
N ASP A 53 1.94 1.60 -0.61
CA ASP A 53 3.08 1.40 -1.50
C ASP A 53 4.18 0.73 -0.66
N PRO A 54 4.43 -0.57 -0.88
CA PRO A 54 5.29 -1.36 -0.01
C PRO A 54 6.78 -1.01 -0.14
N VAL A 55 7.22 -0.51 -1.30
CA VAL A 55 8.59 -0.08 -1.57
C VAL A 55 8.57 1.01 -2.66
N ASP A 56 8.36 2.26 -2.26
CA ASP A 56 8.46 3.38 -3.20
C ASP A 56 9.93 3.53 -3.59
N GLY A 57 10.19 3.49 -4.90
CA GLY A 57 11.55 3.43 -5.43
C GLY A 57 12.10 2.00 -5.53
N THR A 58 11.29 1.01 -5.92
CA THR A 58 11.70 -0.39 -6.17
C THR A 58 12.99 -0.53 -6.98
N PHE A 59 13.22 0.33 -7.98
CA PHE A 59 14.47 0.33 -8.75
C PHE A 59 15.70 0.68 -7.90
N ASN A 60 15.58 1.67 -7.01
CA ASN A 60 16.64 2.05 -6.08
C ASN A 60 16.90 0.90 -5.10
N PHE A 61 15.84 0.31 -4.54
CA PHE A 61 15.93 -0.86 -3.68
C PHE A 61 16.68 -2.02 -4.36
N ALA A 62 16.24 -2.41 -5.57
CA ALA A 62 16.87 -3.49 -6.34
C ALA A 62 18.32 -3.19 -6.75
N SER A 63 18.67 -1.90 -6.86
CA SER A 63 20.02 -1.44 -7.19
C SER A 63 20.92 -1.25 -5.96
N GLY A 64 20.42 -1.50 -4.74
CA GLY A 64 21.16 -1.30 -3.50
C GLY A 64 21.37 0.18 -3.12
N VAL A 65 20.59 1.08 -3.72
CA VAL A 65 20.59 2.51 -3.40
C VAL A 65 19.61 2.75 -2.25
N PRO A 66 20.04 3.34 -1.12
CA PRO A 66 19.18 3.56 0.05
C PRO A 66 18.29 4.81 -0.12
N LEU A 67 17.61 4.90 -1.26
CA LEU A 67 16.65 5.94 -1.61
C LEU A 67 15.33 5.26 -1.98
N PHE A 68 14.73 4.60 -1.01
CA PHE A 68 13.44 3.94 -1.09
C PHE A 68 12.74 4.07 0.26
N GLY A 69 11.44 3.81 0.33
CA GLY A 69 10.72 3.83 1.59
C GLY A 69 9.42 3.05 1.52
N VAL A 70 8.74 2.91 2.66
CA VAL A 70 7.40 2.34 2.76
C VAL A 70 6.40 3.48 2.93
N MET A 71 5.33 3.50 2.14
CA MET A 71 4.27 4.51 2.27
C MET A 71 2.92 3.89 2.61
N LEU A 72 2.15 4.61 3.44
CA LEU A 72 0.79 4.26 3.78
C LEU A 72 -0.09 5.52 3.80
N GLY A 73 -1.07 5.58 2.91
CA GLY A 73 -2.14 6.57 2.93
C GLY A 73 -3.35 6.07 3.72
N VAL A 74 -3.99 6.96 4.47
CA VAL A 74 -5.27 6.67 5.16
C VAL A 74 -6.36 7.54 4.54
N VAL A 75 -7.41 6.89 4.05
CA VAL A 75 -8.54 7.53 3.38
C VAL A 75 -9.81 7.26 4.17
N VAL A 76 -10.64 8.29 4.38
CA VAL A 76 -11.94 8.19 5.05
C VAL A 76 -12.97 8.88 4.17
N LYS A 77 -13.93 8.10 3.65
CA LYS A 77 -15.02 8.58 2.79
C LYS A 77 -14.49 9.38 1.59
N GLY A 78 -13.47 8.82 0.93
CA GLY A 78 -12.82 9.40 -0.25
C GLY A 78 -11.83 10.53 0.01
N GLU A 79 -11.68 10.98 1.26
CA GLU A 79 -10.73 12.04 1.62
C GLU A 79 -9.48 11.45 2.30
N THR A 80 -8.30 11.83 1.83
CA THR A 80 -7.04 11.45 2.48
C THR A 80 -6.87 12.23 3.78
N VAL A 81 -6.82 11.52 4.90
CA VAL A 81 -6.78 12.13 6.25
C VAL A 81 -5.43 12.00 6.95
N ALA A 82 -4.58 11.07 6.52
CA ALA A 82 -3.22 10.89 7.02
C ALA A 82 -2.31 10.21 6.00
N GLY A 83 -1.00 10.40 6.18
CA GLY A 83 0.05 9.70 5.44
C GLY A 83 1.19 9.31 6.38
N ILE A 84 1.76 8.14 6.16
CA ILE A 84 2.93 7.62 6.87
C ILE A 84 3.98 7.31 5.82
N ILE A 85 5.21 7.76 6.06
CA ILE A 85 6.39 7.45 5.26
C ILE A 85 7.47 6.94 6.21
N HIS A 86 8.07 5.80 5.88
CA HIS A 86 9.25 5.27 6.56
C HIS A 86 10.39 5.10 5.56
N ASP A 87 11.46 5.85 5.77
CA ASP A 87 12.73 5.81 5.02
C ASP A 87 13.80 4.93 5.67
#